data_AF-A0A3C0CRC5-F1
#
_entry.id   AF-A0A3C0CRC5-F1
#
_cell.length_a   1.000
_cell.length_b   1.000
_cell.length_c   1.000
_cell.angle_alpha   90.00
_cell.angle_beta   90.00
_cell.angle_gamma   90.00
#
_symmetry.space_group_name_H-M   'P 1'
#
loop_
_entity.id
_entity.type
_entity.pdbx_description
1 polymer ?
#
loop_
_entity_poly.entity_id
_entity_poly.type
_entity_poly.pdbx_seq_one_letter_code
_entity_poly.pdbx_strand_id
1 'polypeptide(L)'
;IEVTEREHLPERAAELGKKFIAGLDEVRTKHPKALHEVRGLGLMIGVEFTHEDIGELVIAGLSRRGVIAAYTLNNPKVIRF
;
A
#
# COMPACT_ATOMS: atom_id res chain seq x y z
N ILE A 1 -20.09 5.03 14.75
CA ILE A 1 -19.17 6.20 14.83
C ILE A 1 -18.52 6.28 16.22
N GLU A 2 -19.23 5.94 17.30
CA GLU A 2 -18.71 6.00 18.69
C GLU A 2 -17.29 5.43 18.88
N VAL A 3 -16.99 4.23 18.38
CA VAL A 3 -15.64 3.63 18.51
C VAL A 3 -14.60 4.42 17.70
N THR A 4 -14.95 4.83 16.48
CA THR A 4 -14.07 5.57 15.56
C THR A 4 -13.60 6.89 16.17
N GLU A 5 -14.51 7.61 16.83
CA GLU A 5 -14.20 8.87 17.51
C GLU A 5 -13.49 8.63 18.84
N ARG A 6 -14.00 7.72 19.68
CA ARG A 6 -13.42 7.42 21.00
C ARG A 6 -11.96 6.98 20.90
N GLU A 7 -11.62 6.20 19.87
CA GLU A 7 -10.27 5.72 19.63
C GLU A 7 -9.44 6.61 18.70
N HIS A 8 -9.98 7.75 18.25
CA HIS A 8 -9.29 8.70 17.37
C HIS A 8 -8.71 8.01 16.12
N LEU A 9 -9.52 7.13 15.51
CA LEU A 9 -9.08 6.31 14.38
C LEU A 9 -8.70 7.15 13.14
N PRO A 10 -9.37 8.27 12.80
CA PRO A 10 -8.94 9.12 11.70
C PRO A 10 -7.53 9.69 11.89
N GLU A 11 -7.23 10.23 13.08
CA GLU A 11 -5.93 10.78 13.45
C GLU A 11 -4.87 9.67 13.42
N ARG A 12 -5.20 8.51 14.00
CA ARG A 12 -4.33 7.34 13.98
C ARG A 12 -4.06 6.86 12.55
N ALA A 13 -5.06 6.86 11.68
CA ALA A 13 -4.90 6.49 10.28
C ALA A 13 -4.00 7.49 9.55
N ALA A 14 -4.10 8.79 9.84
CA ALA A 14 -3.20 9.80 9.28
C ALA A 14 -1.74 9.57 9.71
N GLU A 15 -1.50 9.34 11.00
CA GLU A 15 -0.14 9.12 11.51
C GLU A 15 0.49 7.81 11.03
N LEU A 16 -0.27 6.70 11.10
CA LEU A 16 0.20 5.41 10.59
C LEU A 16 0.38 5.44 9.07
N GLY A 17 -0.51 6.13 8.37
CA GLY A 17 -0.42 6.34 6.92
C GLY A 17 0.87 7.02 6.50
N LYS A 18 1.27 8.12 7.18
CA LYS A 18 2.55 8.80 6.93
C LYS A 18 3.73 7.85 7.04
N LYS A 19 3.78 7.06 8.13
CA LYS A 19 4.84 6.07 8.35
C LYS A 19 4.85 4.98 7.27
N PHE A 20 3.68 4.48 6.89
CA PHE A 20 3.56 3.41 5.91
C PHE A 20 3.95 3.89 4.50
N ILE A 21 3.45 5.05 4.08
CA ILE A 21 3.81 5.67 2.80
C ILE A 21 5.32 5.93 2.73
N ALA A 22 5.93 6.48 3.80
CA ALA A 22 7.37 6.73 3.82
C ALA A 22 8.18 5.43 3.63
N GLY A 23 7.82 4.35 4.32
CA GLY A 23 8.49 3.05 4.16
C GLY A 23 8.31 2.45 2.75
N LEU A 24 7.12 2.58 2.16
CA LEU A 24 6.87 2.14 0.78
C LEU A 24 7.64 3.00 -0.23
N ASP A 25 7.79 4.30 0.01
CA ASP A 25 8.58 5.20 -0.84
C ASP A 25 10.08 4.89 -0.78
N GLU A 26 10.61 4.52 0.39
CA GLU A 26 11.97 3.98 0.51
C GLU A 26 12.16 2.69 -0.31
N VAL A 27 11.15 1.81 -0.37
CA VAL A 27 11.20 0.62 -1.24
C VAL A 27 11.16 1.02 -2.71
N ARG A 28 10.31 1.98 -3.09
CA ARG A 28 10.25 2.50 -4.46
C ARG A 28 11.59 3.09 -4.91
N THR A 29 12.21 3.92 -4.08
CA THR A 29 13.51 4.55 -4.40
C THR A 29 14.64 3.52 -4.55
N LYS A 30 14.60 2.40 -3.81
CA LYS A 30 15.53 1.28 -3.98
C LYS A 30 15.23 0.43 -5.22
N HIS A 31 13.98 0.41 -5.69
CA HIS A 31 13.53 -0.40 -6.81
C HIS A 31 12.73 0.41 -7.86
N PRO A 32 13.31 1.48 -8.45
CA PRO A 32 12.58 2.40 -9.33
C PRO A 32 12.18 1.78 -10.68
N LYS A 33 12.79 0.65 -11.05
CA LYS A 33 12.39 -0.13 -12.24
C LYS A 33 11.15 -0.99 -12.01
N ALA A 34 10.81 -1.27 -10.75
CA ALA A 34 9.71 -2.14 -10.38
C ALA A 34 8.49 -1.35 -9.89
N LEU A 35 8.70 -0.30 -9.12
CA LEU A 35 7.64 0.56 -8.57
C LEU A 35 7.66 1.92 -9.27
N HIS A 36 6.52 2.33 -9.79
CA HIS A 36 6.31 3.63 -10.42
C HIS A 36 6.01 4.71 -9.38
N GLU A 37 5.04 4.46 -8.50
CA GLU A 37 4.55 5.46 -7.55
C GLU A 37 4.00 4.81 -6.27
N VAL A 38 4.08 5.55 -5.17
CA VAL A 38 3.33 5.28 -3.93
C VAL A 38 2.45 6.49 -3.66
N ARG A 39 1.13 6.29 -3.52
CA ARG A 39 0.15 7.36 -3.28
C ARG A 39 -0.91 6.91 -2.27
N GLY A 40 -1.55 7.85 -1.58
CA GLY A 40 -2.61 7.52 -0.64
C GLY A 40 -2.93 8.65 0.32
N LEU A 41 -3.99 8.43 1.12
CA LEU A 41 -4.39 9.31 2.22
C LEU A 41 -4.73 8.46 3.45
N GLY A 42 -4.06 8.73 4.57
CA GLY A 42 -4.16 7.89 5.76
C GLY A 42 -3.76 6.44 5.44
N LEU A 43 -4.60 5.48 5.82
CA LEU A 43 -4.37 4.05 5.56
C LEU A 43 -4.97 3.55 4.25
N MET A 44 -5.51 4.42 3.39
CA MET A 44 -5.92 4.04 2.04
C MET A 44 -4.75 4.31 1.09
N ILE A 45 -3.96 3.28 0.79
CA ILE A 45 -2.68 3.41 0.08
C ILE A 45 -2.65 2.52 -1.17
N GLY A 46 -2.15 3.08 -2.27
CA GLY A 46 -1.88 2.38 -3.52
C GLY A 46 -0.40 2.40 -3.86
N VAL A 47 0.13 1.24 -4.23
CA VAL A 47 1.47 1.10 -4.81
C VAL A 47 1.33 0.70 -6.26
N GLU A 48 1.81 1.56 -7.16
CA GLU A 48 1.77 1.31 -8.59
C GLU A 48 3.09 0.70 -9.07
N PHE A 49 2.97 -0.43 -9.78
CA PHE A 49 4.08 -1.15 -10.39
C PHE A 49 4.24 -0.74 -11.84
N THR A 50 5.47 -0.83 -12.35
CA THR A 50 5.76 -0.55 -13.77
C THR A 50 5.10 -1.58 -14.70
N HIS A 51 4.97 -2.83 -14.23
CA HIS A 51 4.29 -3.94 -14.89
C HIS A 51 3.40 -4.74 -13.93
N GLU A 52 2.28 -5.28 -14.44
CA GLU A 52 1.29 -6.04 -13.66
C GLU A 52 1.86 -7.37 -13.12
N ASP A 53 2.66 -8.09 -13.91
CA ASP A 53 3.33 -9.33 -13.48
C ASP A 53 4.17 -9.16 -12.20
N ILE A 54 4.78 -7.98 -12.03
CA ILE A 54 5.56 -7.65 -10.82
C ILE A 54 4.62 -7.60 -9.61
N GLY A 55 3.46 -6.95 -9.77
CA GLY A 55 2.44 -6.88 -8.72
C GLY A 55 1.94 -8.25 -8.30
N GLU A 56 1.69 -9.16 -9.24
CA GLU A 56 1.28 -10.53 -8.95
C GLU A 56 2.34 -11.31 -8.16
N LEU A 57 3.61 -11.22 -8.57
CA LEU A 57 4.73 -11.86 -7.87
C LEU A 57 4.89 -11.30 -6.44
N VAL A 58 4.68 -10.01 -6.26
CA VAL A 58 4.69 -9.35 -4.95
C VAL A 58 3.54 -9.86 -4.09
N ILE A 59 2.30 -9.93 -4.59
CA ILE A 59 1.15 -10.47 -3.86
C ILE A 59 1.41 -11.93 -3.45
N ALA A 60 1.90 -12.77 -4.35
CA ALA A 60 2.25 -14.15 -4.03
C ALA A 60 3.36 -14.22 -2.95
N GLY A 61 4.34 -13.32 -3.01
CA GLY A 61 5.39 -13.18 -2.02
C GLY A 61 4.89 -12.73 -0.64
N LEU A 62 3.95 -11.79 -0.60
CA LEU A 62 3.30 -11.30 0.62
C LEU A 62 2.43 -12.39 1.24
N SER A 63 1.64 -13.09 0.43
CA SER A 63 0.78 -14.20 0.88
C SER A 63 1.59 -15.30 1.55
N ARG A 64 2.73 -15.70 0.96
CA ARG A 64 3.67 -16.67 1.58
C ARG A 64 4.24 -16.20 2.92
N ARG A 65 4.19 -14.90 3.22
CA ARG A 65 4.65 -14.29 4.48
C ARG A 65 3.51 -13.92 5.42
N GLY A 66 2.28 -14.37 5.13
CA GLY A 66 1.10 -14.10 5.95
C GLY A 66 0.53 -12.68 5.79
N VAL A 67 0.90 -11.96 4.73
CA VAL A 67 0.36 -10.64 4.41
C VAL A 67 -0.59 -10.75 3.23
N ILE A 68 -1.86 -10.35 3.43
CA ILE A 68 -2.87 -10.34 2.39
C ILE A 68 -2.85 -8.97 1.70
N ALA A 69 -2.69 -8.98 0.39
CA ALA A 69 -2.77 -7.80 -0.45
C ALA A 69 -3.48 -8.17 -1.77
N ALA A 70 -4.07 -7.19 -2.44
CA ALA A 70 -4.81 -7.40 -3.68
C ALA A 70 -4.63 -6.23 -4.64
N TYR A 71 -4.81 -6.49 -5.93
CA TYR A 71 -4.91 -5.42 -6.94
C TYR A 71 -6.21 -4.63 -6.79
N THR A 72 -6.27 -3.45 -7.40
CA THR A 72 -7.53 -2.75 -7.61
C THR A 72 -8.26 -3.26 -8.84
N LEU A 73 -9.60 -3.18 -8.84
CA LEU A 73 -10.42 -3.66 -9.96
C LEU A 73 -10.20 -2.86 -11.25
N ASN A 74 -9.81 -1.60 -11.14
CA ASN A 74 -9.67 -0.67 -12.27
C ASN A 74 -8.24 -0.58 -12.83
N ASN A 75 -7.24 -1.08 -12.10
CA ASN A 75 -5.85 -1.04 -12.54
C ASN A 75 -5.05 -2.20 -11.92
N PRO A 76 -4.75 -3.28 -12.68
CA PRO A 76 -4.03 -4.43 -12.16
C PRO A 76 -2.58 -4.12 -11.76
N LYS A 77 -2.04 -2.97 -12.21
CA LYS A 77 -0.71 -2.49 -11.79
C LYS A 77 -0.69 -1.88 -10.39
N VAL A 78 -1.84 -1.73 -9.73
CA VAL A 78 -1.92 -1.07 -8.42
C VAL A 78 -2.33 -2.08 -7.36
N ILE A 79 -1.46 -2.30 -6.37
CA ILE A 79 -1.81 -3.03 -5.15
C ILE A 79 -2.39 -2.05 -4.14
N ARG A 80 -3.51 -2.41 -3.52
CA ARG A 80 -4.09 -1.69 -2.38
C ARG A 80 -3.66 -2.31 -1.05
N PHE A 81 -3.34 -1.44 -0.10
CA PHE A 81 -3.12 -1.77 1.31
C PHE A 81 -4.20 -1.14 2.18
#